data_AF-A0A259DVN4-F1
#
_entry.id   AF-A0A259DVN4-F1
#
_cell.length_a   1.000
_cell.length_b   1.000
_cell.length_c   1.000
_cell.angle_alpha   90.00
_cell.angle_beta   90.00
_cell.angle_gamma   90.00
#
_symmetry.space_group_name_H-M   'P 1'
#
loop_
_entity.id
_entity.type
_entity.pdbx_description
1 polymer ?
#
loop_
_entity_poly.entity_id
_entity_poly.type
_entity_poly.pdbx_seq_one_letter_code
_entity_poly.pdbx_strand_id
1 'polypeptide(L)'
;MRKFTLIAAAAASALALSACSEQTQDAAETTAESAGNDVANAADKAAAATDELGDKAAKAVDDAAAATDELGSKAAANVKQEAAEAEASLHNESVSEAKKD
;
A
#
# COMPACT_ATOMS: atom_id res chain seq x y z
N MET A 1 -51.62 -29.44 -46.10
CA MET A 1 -50.74 -30.05 -45.08
C MET A 1 -49.35 -29.43 -45.03
N ARG A 2 -48.60 -29.34 -46.14
CA ARG A 2 -47.24 -28.73 -46.18
C ARG A 2 -47.13 -27.30 -45.59
N LYS A 3 -48.18 -26.49 -45.71
CA LYS A 3 -48.23 -25.10 -45.23
C LYS A 3 -48.21 -25.00 -43.70
N PHE A 4 -48.87 -25.93 -43.01
CA PHE A 4 -48.92 -25.98 -41.55
C PHE A 4 -47.62 -26.53 -40.95
N THR A 5 -46.95 -27.43 -41.66
CA THR A 5 -45.65 -27.99 -41.23
C THR A 5 -44.54 -26.95 -41.23
N LEU A 6 -44.54 -26.02 -42.18
CA LEU A 6 -43.54 -24.93 -42.25
C LEU A 6 -43.72 -23.89 -41.14
N ILE A 7 -44.95 -23.55 -40.79
CA ILE A 7 -45.23 -22.58 -39.72
C ILE A 7 -44.83 -23.15 -38.35
N ALA A 8 -45.10 -24.44 -38.10
CA ALA A 8 -44.70 -25.11 -36.86
C ALA A 8 -43.17 -25.20 -36.72
N ALA A 9 -42.45 -25.49 -37.81
CA ALA A 9 -40.99 -25.52 -37.80
C ALA A 9 -40.38 -24.13 -37.52
N ALA A 10 -40.94 -23.06 -38.11
CA ALA A 10 -40.47 -21.70 -37.88
C ALA A 10 -40.68 -21.23 -36.42
N ALA A 11 -41.82 -21.57 -35.81
CA ALA A 11 -42.09 -21.25 -34.41
C ALA A 11 -41.15 -22.00 -33.46
N ALA A 12 -40.89 -23.29 -33.72
CA ALA A 12 -39.94 -24.08 -32.93
C ALA A 12 -38.50 -23.54 -33.02
N SER A 13 -38.07 -23.09 -34.21
CA SER A 13 -36.74 -22.46 -34.36
C SER A 13 -36.63 -21.13 -33.64
N ALA A 14 -37.69 -20.31 -33.60
CA ALA A 14 -37.67 -19.02 -32.89
C ALA A 14 -37.58 -19.21 -31.37
N LEU A 15 -38.33 -20.18 -30.82
CA LEU A 15 -38.29 -20.54 -29.39
C LEU A 15 -36.94 -21.16 -28.99
N ALA A 16 -36.33 -21.96 -29.86
CA ALA A 16 -34.99 -22.52 -29.63
C ALA A 16 -33.91 -21.43 -29.65
N LEU A 17 -34.02 -20.45 -30.56
CA LEU A 17 -33.11 -19.30 -30.60
C LEU A 17 -33.24 -18.42 -29.36
N SER A 18 -34.46 -18.16 -28.87
CA SER A 18 -34.66 -17.35 -27.65
C SER A 18 -34.07 -18.03 -26.41
N ALA A 19 -34.28 -19.34 -26.25
CA ALA A 19 -33.71 -20.10 -25.14
C ALA A 19 -32.16 -20.12 -25.17
N CYS A 20 -31.56 -20.29 -26.35
CA CYS A 20 -30.09 -20.16 -26.49
C CYS A 20 -29.60 -18.73 -26.19
N SER A 21 -30.37 -17.70 -26.52
CA SER A 21 -30.01 -16.31 -26.26
C SER A 21 -30.05 -15.97 -24.78
N GLU A 22 -31.08 -16.43 -24.04
CA GLU A 22 -31.18 -16.28 -22.58
C GLU A 22 -30.01 -16.97 -21.89
N GLN A 23 -29.71 -18.23 -22.23
CA GLN A 23 -28.59 -18.95 -21.66
C GLN A 23 -27.23 -18.29 -21.95
N THR A 24 -27.08 -17.71 -23.15
CA THR A 24 -25.87 -16.95 -23.51
C THR A 24 -25.76 -15.67 -22.70
N GLN A 25 -26.88 -14.99 -22.45
CA GLN A 25 -26.93 -13.76 -21.68
C GLN A 25 -26.61 -14.00 -20.20
N ASP A 26 -27.18 -15.03 -19.58
CA ASP A 26 -26.88 -15.44 -18.20
C ASP A 26 -25.40 -15.81 -18.03
N ALA A 27 -24.83 -16.55 -18.99
CA ALA A 27 -23.40 -16.90 -18.97
C ALA A 27 -22.50 -15.67 -19.11
N ALA A 28 -22.91 -14.71 -19.95
CA ALA A 28 -22.20 -13.44 -20.12
C ALA A 28 -22.27 -12.57 -18.85
N GLU A 29 -23.44 -12.50 -18.21
CA GLU A 29 -23.64 -11.77 -16.95
C GLU A 29 -22.81 -12.38 -15.82
N THR A 30 -22.86 -13.70 -15.65
CA THR A 30 -22.03 -14.42 -14.66
C THR A 30 -20.54 -14.19 -14.89
N THR A 31 -20.11 -14.18 -16.15
CA THR A 31 -18.71 -13.91 -16.51
C THR A 31 -18.33 -12.47 -16.21
N ALA A 32 -19.22 -11.51 -16.50
CA ALA A 32 -19.00 -10.10 -16.22
C ALA A 32 -18.94 -9.83 -14.71
N GLU A 33 -19.84 -10.42 -13.92
CA GLU A 33 -19.81 -10.35 -12.46
C GLU A 33 -18.52 -10.95 -11.90
N SER A 34 -18.12 -12.13 -12.37
CA SER A 34 -16.88 -12.78 -11.92
C SER A 34 -15.65 -11.93 -12.23
N ALA A 35 -15.57 -11.38 -13.45
CA ALA A 35 -14.49 -10.47 -13.83
C ALA A 35 -14.50 -9.18 -13.00
N GLY A 36 -15.68 -8.62 -12.71
CA GLY A 36 -15.83 -7.47 -11.82
C GLY A 36 -15.33 -7.77 -10.40
N ASN A 37 -15.65 -8.95 -9.89
CA ASN A 37 -15.24 -9.39 -8.56
C ASN A 37 -13.72 -9.63 -8.48
N ASP A 38 -13.11 -10.16 -9.54
CA ASP A 38 -11.66 -10.33 -9.63
C ASP A 38 -10.94 -8.97 -9.65
N VAL A 39 -11.48 -8.00 -10.39
CA VAL A 39 -10.95 -6.62 -10.41
C VAL A 39 -11.06 -5.97 -9.04
N ALA A 40 -12.21 -6.10 -8.36
CA ALA A 40 -12.40 -5.58 -7.02
C ALA A 40 -11.41 -6.19 -6.02
N ASN A 41 -11.27 -7.52 -6.02
CA ASN A 41 -10.30 -8.22 -5.18
C ASN A 41 -8.85 -7.82 -5.47
N ALA A 42 -8.50 -7.60 -6.74
CA ALA A 42 -7.17 -7.13 -7.12
C ALA A 42 -6.92 -5.71 -6.61
N ALA A 43 -7.93 -4.82 -6.70
CA ALA A 43 -7.87 -3.47 -6.18
C ALA A 43 -7.69 -3.45 -4.65
N ASP A 44 -8.46 -4.26 -3.92
CA ASP A 44 -8.36 -4.36 -2.46
C ASP A 44 -6.98 -4.85 -2.02
N LYS A 45 -6.41 -5.85 -2.73
CA LYS A 45 -5.04 -6.32 -2.46
C LYS A 45 -3.99 -5.25 -2.75
N ALA A 46 -4.15 -4.49 -3.83
CA ALA A 46 -3.25 -3.41 -4.17
C ALA A 46 -3.31 -2.27 -3.13
N ALA A 47 -4.52 -1.95 -2.65
CA ALA A 47 -4.71 -0.97 -1.58
C ALA A 47 -4.02 -1.42 -0.28
N ALA A 48 -4.27 -2.66 0.17
CA ALA A 48 -3.65 -3.21 1.38
C ALA A 48 -2.11 -3.23 1.29
N ALA A 49 -1.54 -3.60 0.14
CA ALA A 49 -0.09 -3.56 -0.07
C ALA A 49 0.47 -2.13 -0.06
N THR A 50 -0.31 -1.16 -0.57
CA THR A 50 0.07 0.26 -0.55
C THR A 50 0.05 0.82 0.87
N ASP A 51 -0.96 0.47 1.67
CA ASP A 51 -1.05 0.87 3.07
C ASP A 51 0.13 0.30 3.88
N GLU A 52 0.44 -1.00 3.72
CA GLU A 52 1.58 -1.63 4.40
C GLU A 52 2.93 -1.00 3.98
N LEU A 53 3.07 -0.63 2.71
CA LEU A 53 4.24 0.10 2.23
C LEU A 53 4.33 1.49 2.86
N GLY A 54 3.21 2.19 2.99
CA GLY A 54 3.09 3.49 3.66
C GLY A 54 3.53 3.42 5.12
N ASP A 55 3.03 2.44 5.86
CA ASP A 55 3.38 2.23 7.27
C ASP A 55 4.88 1.94 7.45
N LYS A 56 5.45 1.09 6.59
CA LYS A 56 6.90 0.82 6.58
C LYS A 56 7.73 2.05 6.27
N ALA A 57 7.29 2.86 5.31
CA ALA A 57 7.96 4.10 4.95
C ALA A 57 7.91 5.11 6.10
N ALA A 58 6.75 5.30 6.74
CA ALA A 58 6.60 6.16 7.90
C ALA A 58 7.52 5.73 9.05
N LYS A 59 7.51 4.43 9.38
CA LYS A 59 8.40 3.89 10.42
C LYS A 59 9.88 4.11 10.09
N ALA A 60 10.29 3.90 8.84
CA ALA A 60 11.68 4.12 8.43
C ALA A 60 12.10 5.60 8.58
N VAL A 61 11.19 6.53 8.29
CA VAL A 61 11.42 7.98 8.50
C VAL A 61 11.54 8.29 9.99
N ASP A 62 10.66 7.76 10.83
CA ASP A 62 10.71 7.98 12.29
C ASP A 62 11.99 7.42 12.90
N ASP A 63 12.39 6.20 12.50
CA ASP A 63 13.64 5.57 12.95
C ASP A 63 14.87 6.42 12.52
N ALA A 64 14.87 6.96 11.29
CA ALA A 64 15.94 7.81 10.78
C ALA A 64 16.02 9.18 11.49
N ALA A 65 14.87 9.77 11.82
CA ALA A 65 14.78 11.00 12.58
C ALA A 65 15.33 10.80 14.00
N ALA A 66 14.90 9.74 14.69
CA ALA A 66 15.40 9.40 16.02
C ALA A 66 16.92 9.17 16.03
N ALA A 67 17.46 8.47 15.04
CA ALA A 67 18.91 8.26 14.90
C ALA A 67 19.66 9.59 14.66
N THR A 68 19.06 10.49 13.88
CA THR A 68 19.63 11.83 13.61
C THR A 68 19.66 12.68 14.88
N ASP A 69 18.58 12.68 15.66
CA ASP A 69 18.50 13.40 16.93
C ASP A 69 19.49 12.86 17.97
N GLU A 70 19.67 11.54 18.02
CA GLU A 70 20.67 10.91 18.89
C GLU A 70 22.10 11.31 18.48
N LEU A 71 22.40 11.29 17.17
CA LEU A 71 23.69 11.73 16.65
C LEU A 71 23.94 13.21 16.95
N GLY A 72 22.95 14.07 16.76
CA GLY A 72 23.04 15.49 17.09
C GLY A 72 23.31 15.72 18.58
N SER A 73 22.62 14.97 19.45
CA SER A 73 22.82 15.03 20.90
C SER A 73 24.23 14.59 21.31
N LYS A 74 24.72 13.49 20.72
CA LYS A 74 26.10 13.01 20.94
C LYS A 74 27.14 14.00 20.44
N ALA A 75 26.95 14.59 19.26
CA ALA A 75 27.84 15.60 18.72
C ALA A 75 27.89 16.84 19.64
N ALA A 76 26.73 17.31 20.13
CA ALA A 76 26.67 18.42 21.06
C ALA A 76 27.36 18.10 22.40
N ALA A 77 27.20 16.89 22.92
CA ALA A 77 27.88 16.44 24.14
C ALA A 77 29.40 16.39 23.95
N ASN A 78 29.88 15.87 22.81
CA ASN A 78 31.30 15.82 22.49
C ASN A 78 31.89 17.22 22.37
N VAL A 79 31.23 18.15 21.66
CA VAL A 79 31.71 19.54 21.55
C VAL A 79 31.82 20.20 22.93
N LYS A 80 30.81 20.03 23.80
CA LYS A 80 30.89 20.54 25.18
C LYS A 80 32.04 19.92 25.97
N GLN A 81 32.30 18.64 25.76
CA GLN A 81 33.40 17.96 26.41
C GLN A 81 34.76 18.46 25.91
N GLU A 82 34.96 18.58 24.60
CA GLU A 82 36.19 19.12 24.01
C GLU A 82 36.44 20.57 24.45
N ALA A 83 35.38 21.39 24.51
CA ALA A 83 35.47 22.76 25.02
C ALA A 83 35.94 22.79 26.48
N ALA A 84 35.35 21.96 27.35
CA ALA A 84 35.75 21.87 28.75
C ALA A 84 37.17 21.31 28.94
N GLU A 85 37.60 20.38 28.08
CA GLU A 85 38.97 19.85 28.08
C GLU A 85 39.99 20.92 27.67
N ALA A 86 39.64 21.76 26.68
CA ALA A 86 40.47 22.88 26.25
C ALA A 86 40.58 23.95 27.35
N GLU A 87 39.47 24.32 27.98
CA GLU A 87 39.42 25.31 29.06
C GLU A 87 40.20 24.84 30.30
N ALA A 88 39.98 23.61 30.74
CA ALA A 88 40.72 23.01 31.83
C ALA A 88 42.25 23.02 31.58
N SER A 89 42.66 22.78 30.33
CA SER A 89 44.06 22.83 29.93
C SER A 89 44.63 24.26 29.95
N LEU A 90 43.86 25.25 29.52
CA LEU A 90 44.26 26.67 29.51
C LEU A 90 44.35 27.25 30.92
N HIS A 91 43.47 26.82 31.82
CA HIS A 91 43.34 27.35 33.18
C HIS A 91 44.05 26.50 34.25
N ASN A 92 44.65 25.37 33.84
CA ASN A 92 45.35 24.41 34.71
C ASN A 92 44.46 23.94 35.88
N GLU A 93 43.23 23.56 35.53
CA GLU A 93 42.22 23.06 36.45
C GLU A 93 41.66 21.71 35.97
N SER A 94 40.69 21.14 36.70
CA SER A 94 40.07 19.88 36.29
C SER A 94 38.92 20.11 35.30
N VAL A 95 38.68 19.16 34.39
CA VAL A 95 37.54 19.20 33.45
C VAL A 95 36.19 19.32 34.17
N SER A 96 36.09 18.84 35.42
CA SER A 96 34.87 18.99 36.21
C SER A 96 34.66 20.41 36.76
N GLU A 97 35.72 21.20 36.91
CA GLU A 97 35.65 22.61 37.30
C GLU A 97 35.30 23.43 36.05
N ALA A 98 36.01 23.22 34.94
CA ALA A 98 35.73 23.86 33.65
C ALA A 98 34.31 23.62 33.12
N LYS A 99 33.68 22.46 33.40
CA LYS A 99 32.27 22.22 33.03
C LYS A 99 31.24 23.04 33.81
N LYS A 100 31.65 23.73 34.89
CA LYS A 100 30.78 24.49 35.79
C LYS A 100 30.93 26.01 35.64
N ASP A 101 32.02 26.47 35.03
CA ASP A 101 32.22 27.86 34.64
C ASP A 101 31.30 28.25 33.45
#